data_AF-A0A069RFB3-F1
#
_entry.id   AF-A0A069RFB3-F1
#
_cell.length_a   1.000
_cell.length_b   1.000
_cell.length_c   1.000
_cell.angle_alpha   90.00
_cell.angle_beta   90.00
_cell.angle_gamma   90.00
#
_symmetry.space_group_name_H-M   'P 1'
#
loop_
_entity.id
_entity.type
_entity.pdbx_description
1 polymer ?
#
loop_
_entity_poly.entity_id
_entity_poly.type
_entity_poly.pdbx_seq_one_letter_code
_entity_poly.pdbx_strand_id
1 'polypeptide(L)'
;MKALRIKLRQAQASYKKPEVNENKMTYPLPPFSTVIGAIHDACGFKTYKPMDISIQGEYNSLHMRPYTDHCFLNSLQDDRAILVRLRKPEFLSKAFDKVAEAKKSQGNSFEKEITVDVHSRKLLDEYQYLRRLKRQFDEIKKNEINPQKKELDDKKKALKKELTSYEKGSSEFARLKDQIKEIDRLKKELENNHKNRVKMEYEIPYSYFKSVTTSLKYYELLTNIELLIHIRCEDLDILEIIYNKVYNIRSLGRSEDFVEVTNAEIIELKESITEEIESSYSAYIDWALIDDGSVCVSEKQDITAQGTTYYINKNYEIIDNQRIFDKKKVVYTSQYSVDESAQNLFVDEFENKKYIVNFV
;
A
#
# COMPACT_ATOMS: atom_id res chain seq x y z
N MET A 1 26.01 -10.78 27.47
CA MET A 1 25.58 -9.63 26.63
C MET A 1 24.31 -8.94 27.18
N LYS A 2 24.21 -7.60 27.25
CA LYS A 2 22.98 -6.90 27.67
C LYS A 2 21.94 -6.80 26.54
N ALA A 3 20.67 -7.03 26.87
CA ALA A 3 19.53 -6.90 25.96
C ALA A 3 18.24 -6.53 26.71
N LEU A 4 17.23 -6.03 25.99
CA LEU A 4 15.89 -5.82 26.52
C LEU A 4 14.98 -6.99 26.11
N ARG A 5 14.45 -7.72 27.08
CA ARG A 5 13.37 -8.70 26.89
C ARG A 5 12.02 -7.99 26.96
N ILE A 6 11.11 -8.35 26.04
CA ILE A 6 9.72 -7.90 26.03
C ILE A 6 8.83 -9.11 25.79
N LYS A 7 7.90 -9.37 26.71
CA LYS A 7 6.81 -10.33 26.53
C LYS A 7 5.53 -9.56 26.26
N LEU A 8 4.82 -9.93 25.20
CA LEU A 8 3.59 -9.26 24.81
C LEU A 8 2.55 -10.24 24.25
N ARG A 9 1.29 -9.80 24.26
CA ARG A 9 0.14 -10.57 23.79
C ARG A 9 -0.71 -9.76 22.82
N GLN A 10 -1.34 -10.46 21.88
CA GLN A 10 -2.36 -9.90 21.00
C GLN A 10 -3.51 -10.91 20.86
N ALA A 11 -4.76 -10.44 21.02
CA ALA A 11 -5.93 -11.28 20.80
C ALA A 11 -6.02 -11.74 19.32
N GLN A 12 -5.67 -10.85 18.39
CA GLN A 12 -5.56 -11.13 16.97
C GLN A 12 -4.52 -10.23 16.31
N ALA A 13 -3.88 -10.69 15.24
CA ALA A 13 -3.02 -9.86 14.41
C ALA A 13 -2.95 -10.33 12.95
N SER A 14 -2.62 -9.40 12.06
CA SER A 14 -2.20 -9.69 10.69
C SER A 14 -0.86 -9.02 10.39
N TYR A 15 0.20 -9.83 10.29
CA TYR A 15 1.53 -9.42 9.88
C TYR A 15 1.66 -9.57 8.36
N LYS A 16 1.06 -8.62 7.63
CA LYS A 16 0.86 -8.71 6.18
C LYS A 16 2.14 -9.10 5.42
N LYS A 17 2.04 -10.14 4.59
CA LYS A 17 3.04 -10.50 3.57
C LYS A 17 2.91 -9.53 2.38
N PRO A 18 3.90 -8.65 2.13
CA PRO A 18 3.80 -7.66 1.07
C PRO A 18 3.85 -8.28 -0.34
N GLU A 19 4.41 -9.48 -0.50
CA GLU A 19 4.54 -10.15 -1.80
C GLU A 19 3.22 -10.74 -2.32
N VAL A 20 2.20 -10.87 -1.47
CA VAL A 20 0.91 -11.49 -1.84
C VAL A 20 -0.15 -10.42 -2.12
N ASN A 21 -0.64 -10.40 -3.35
CA ASN A 21 -1.56 -9.37 -3.85
C ASN A 21 -3.03 -9.80 -3.91
N GLU A 22 -3.32 -11.09 -4.03
CA GLU A 22 -4.69 -11.59 -4.12
C GLU A 22 -5.36 -11.61 -2.74
N ASN A 23 -5.04 -12.60 -1.92
CA ASN A 23 -5.46 -12.66 -0.53
C ASN A 23 -4.44 -11.94 0.36
N LYS A 24 -4.94 -11.32 1.43
CA LYS A 24 -4.06 -10.65 2.38
C LYS A 24 -3.58 -11.69 3.39
N MET A 25 -2.42 -12.27 3.07
CA MET A 25 -1.78 -13.30 3.88
C MET A 25 -0.91 -12.70 4.99
N THR A 26 -0.66 -13.48 6.04
CA THR A 26 0.16 -13.09 7.19
C THR A 26 1.41 -13.96 7.33
N TYR A 27 2.48 -13.38 7.87
CA TYR A 27 3.58 -14.14 8.45
C TYR A 27 3.14 -14.79 9.76
N PRO A 28 3.77 -15.90 10.18
CA PRO A 28 3.47 -16.57 11.45
C PRO A 28 3.94 -15.78 12.68
N LEU A 29 4.96 -14.93 12.51
CA LEU A 29 5.48 -14.00 13.49
C LEU A 29 5.62 -12.61 12.83
N PRO A 30 5.71 -11.51 13.60
CA PRO A 30 5.83 -10.18 13.02
C PRO A 30 7.18 -10.00 12.30
N PRO A 31 7.22 -9.36 11.12
CA PRO A 31 8.48 -8.93 10.51
C PRO A 31 9.29 -8.02 11.44
N PHE A 32 10.62 -8.11 11.38
CA PHE A 32 11.53 -7.25 12.14
C PHE A 32 11.20 -5.76 11.96
N SER A 33 10.95 -5.32 10.71
CA SER A 33 10.54 -3.95 10.39
C SER A 33 9.25 -3.50 11.09
N THR A 34 8.31 -4.42 11.32
CA THR A 34 7.05 -4.14 12.04
C THR A 34 7.34 -3.89 13.52
N VAL A 35 8.17 -4.72 14.14
CA VAL A 35 8.59 -4.57 15.54
C VAL A 35 9.41 -3.29 15.73
N ILE A 36 10.43 -3.07 14.89
CA ILE A 36 11.26 -1.86 14.88
C ILE A 36 10.38 -0.62 14.74
N GLY A 37 9.44 -0.63 13.79
CA GLY A 37 8.52 0.48 13.55
C GLY A 37 7.64 0.80 14.76
N ALA A 38 7.10 -0.23 15.42
CA ALA A 38 6.29 -0.07 16.63
C ALA A 38 7.11 0.51 17.80
N ILE A 39 8.35 0.07 17.99
CA ILE A 39 9.27 0.61 19.00
C ILE A 39 9.59 2.09 18.70
N HIS A 40 9.91 2.42 17.44
CA HIS A 40 10.22 3.78 17.04
C HIS A 40 9.05 4.73 17.28
N ASP A 41 7.82 4.30 16.97
CA ASP A 41 6.60 5.06 17.24
C ASP A 41 6.39 5.28 18.74
N ALA A 42 6.51 4.22 19.55
CA ALA A 42 6.36 4.29 21.00
C ALA A 42 7.41 5.20 21.67
N CYS A 43 8.63 5.25 21.12
CA CYS A 43 9.71 6.12 21.60
C CYS A 43 9.67 7.53 21.01
N GLY A 44 8.87 7.78 19.97
CA GLY A 44 8.81 9.06 19.26
C GLY A 44 10.06 9.38 18.43
N PHE A 45 10.85 8.38 18.04
CA PHE A 45 12.07 8.58 17.26
C PHE A 45 11.77 9.19 15.88
N LYS A 46 12.53 10.25 15.52
CA LYS A 46 12.42 10.93 14.22
C LYS A 46 13.45 10.46 13.19
N THR A 47 14.51 9.83 13.67
CA THR A 47 15.58 9.24 12.87
C THR A 47 15.66 7.76 13.20
N TYR A 48 16.01 6.94 12.21
CA TYR A 48 16.22 5.52 12.43
C TYR A 48 17.32 5.29 13.49
N LYS A 49 17.03 4.43 14.47
CA LYS A 49 17.95 3.95 15.49
C LYS A 49 18.24 2.48 15.20
N PRO A 50 19.48 2.13 14.82
CA PRO A 50 19.87 0.74 14.56
C PRO A 50 19.65 -0.13 15.80
N MET A 51 19.10 -1.32 15.59
CA MET A 51 18.89 -2.34 16.62
C MET A 51 18.80 -3.71 15.97
N ASP A 52 19.23 -4.73 16.70
CA ASP A 52 19.03 -6.12 16.32
C ASP A 52 17.92 -6.73 17.18
N ILE A 53 17.16 -7.63 16.56
CA ILE A 53 15.96 -8.19 17.19
C ILE A 53 15.97 -9.71 17.06
N SER A 54 15.66 -10.38 18.16
CA SER A 54 15.22 -11.77 18.17
C SER A 54 13.71 -11.81 18.36
N ILE A 55 13.01 -12.61 17.56
CA ILE A 55 11.55 -12.74 17.62
C ILE A 55 11.19 -14.20 17.78
N GLN A 56 10.53 -14.50 18.89
CA GLN A 56 10.00 -15.81 19.20
C GLN A 56 8.54 -15.68 19.63
N GLY A 57 7.77 -16.75 19.50
CA GLY A 57 6.43 -16.80 20.03
C GLY A 57 5.60 -17.95 19.52
N GLU A 58 4.31 -17.84 19.79
CA GLU A 58 3.29 -18.81 19.39
C GLU A 58 1.95 -18.13 19.13
N TYR A 59 1.08 -18.83 18.43
CA TYR A 59 -0.31 -18.44 18.20
C TYR A 59 -1.17 -19.70 18.20
N ASN A 60 -2.44 -19.57 18.57
CA ASN A 60 -3.32 -20.74 18.69
C ASN A 60 -3.88 -21.21 17.34
N SER A 61 -4.26 -20.27 16.48
CA SER A 61 -4.88 -20.60 15.19
C SER A 61 -4.68 -19.52 14.14
N LEU A 62 -4.78 -19.94 12.88
CA LEU A 62 -4.87 -19.09 11.70
C LEU A 62 -6.30 -19.16 11.14
N HIS A 63 -6.97 -18.02 11.03
CA HIS A 63 -8.31 -17.92 10.46
C HIS A 63 -8.32 -17.12 9.16
N MET A 64 -9.15 -17.55 8.20
CA MET A 64 -9.43 -16.82 6.98
C MET A 64 -10.76 -16.06 7.12
N ARG A 65 -10.69 -14.72 7.14
CA ARG A 65 -11.88 -13.87 7.19
C ARG A 65 -12.24 -13.41 5.77
N PRO A 66 -13.44 -13.76 5.25
CA PRO A 66 -13.88 -13.28 3.95
C PRO A 66 -14.17 -11.78 3.98
N TYR A 67 -13.91 -11.10 2.87
CA TYR A 67 -14.31 -9.72 2.63
C TYR A 67 -14.64 -9.47 1.17
N THR A 68 -15.47 -8.45 0.94
CA THR A 68 -15.75 -7.96 -0.41
C THR A 68 -14.69 -6.94 -0.81
N ASP A 69 -13.88 -7.32 -1.79
CA ASP A 69 -12.97 -6.42 -2.47
C ASP A 69 -13.70 -5.61 -3.52
N HIS A 70 -13.34 -4.34 -3.64
CA HIS A 70 -13.99 -3.40 -4.55
C HIS A 70 -12.95 -2.92 -5.55
N CYS A 71 -13.03 -3.44 -6.77
CA CYS A 71 -12.12 -3.10 -7.85
C CYS A 71 -12.72 -1.97 -8.69
N PHE A 72 -12.10 -0.80 -8.62
CA PHE A 72 -12.46 0.33 -9.47
C PHE A 72 -11.86 0.15 -10.85
N LEU A 73 -12.70 0.19 -11.88
CA LEU A 73 -12.25 0.08 -13.25
C LEU A 73 -11.73 1.43 -13.77
N ASN A 74 -10.70 1.37 -14.61
CA ASN A 74 -10.11 2.56 -15.23
C ASN A 74 -11.09 3.26 -16.18
N SER A 75 -11.97 2.49 -16.82
CA SER A 75 -13.05 2.96 -17.67
C SER A 75 -14.41 2.62 -17.07
N LEU A 76 -15.39 3.48 -17.35
CA LEU A 76 -16.79 3.15 -17.09
C LEU A 76 -17.22 2.06 -18.08
N GLN A 77 -17.43 0.85 -17.55
CA GLN A 77 -17.99 -0.28 -18.28
C GLN A 77 -19.52 -0.19 -18.20
N ASP A 78 -20.18 -0.11 -19.34
CA ASP A 78 -21.65 0.00 -19.42
C ASP A 78 -22.33 -1.39 -19.33
N ASP A 79 -21.57 -2.47 -19.52
CA ASP A 79 -22.07 -3.83 -19.70
C ASP A 79 -21.79 -4.78 -18.52
N ARG A 80 -20.84 -4.45 -17.63
CA ARG A 80 -20.33 -5.33 -16.56
C ARG A 80 -19.80 -4.53 -15.37
N ALA A 81 -20.66 -4.09 -14.44
CA ALA A 81 -20.24 -3.50 -13.15
C ALA A 81 -21.44 -3.01 -12.32
N ILE A 82 -21.11 -2.42 -11.17
CA ILE A 82 -21.92 -1.46 -10.44
C ILE A 82 -21.46 -0.06 -10.85
N LEU A 83 -22.37 0.77 -11.36
CA LEU A 83 -22.16 2.21 -11.52
C LEU A 83 -22.28 2.88 -10.15
N VAL A 84 -21.25 3.62 -9.76
CA VAL A 84 -21.20 4.31 -8.47
C VAL A 84 -20.85 5.78 -8.66
N ARG A 85 -21.29 6.61 -7.72
CA ARG A 85 -20.87 8.00 -7.59
C ARG A 85 -19.98 8.14 -6.35
N LEU A 86 -18.72 8.50 -6.58
CA LEU A 86 -17.76 8.81 -5.53
C LEU A 86 -18.18 10.07 -4.77
N ARG A 87 -17.75 10.18 -3.50
CA ARG A 87 -17.86 11.46 -2.75
C ARG A 87 -16.79 12.47 -3.15
N LYS A 88 -15.61 11.96 -3.52
CA LYS A 88 -14.48 12.72 -4.05
C LYS A 88 -13.78 11.90 -5.14
N PRO A 89 -13.55 12.44 -6.34
CA PRO A 89 -13.02 11.68 -7.47
C PRO A 89 -11.56 11.27 -7.27
N GLU A 90 -10.82 11.96 -6.42
CA GLU A 90 -9.41 11.66 -6.12
C GLU A 90 -9.23 10.44 -5.22
N PHE A 91 -10.28 10.02 -4.50
CA PHE A 91 -10.21 8.96 -3.49
C PHE A 91 -11.06 7.76 -3.89
N LEU A 92 -10.39 6.68 -4.31
CA LEU A 92 -11.00 5.38 -4.58
C LEU A 92 -11.32 4.67 -3.25
N SER A 93 -12.42 5.07 -2.62
CA SER A 93 -12.86 4.56 -1.33
C SER A 93 -14.20 3.83 -1.43
N LYS A 94 -14.50 2.97 -0.44
CA LYS A 94 -15.82 2.31 -0.31
C LYS A 94 -16.97 3.28 0.01
N ALA A 95 -16.66 4.55 0.32
CA ALA A 95 -17.65 5.57 0.62
C ALA A 95 -18.19 6.20 -0.67
N PHE A 96 -18.89 5.40 -1.47
CA PHE A 96 -19.58 5.84 -2.69
C PHE A 96 -21.08 5.56 -2.57
N ASP A 97 -21.87 6.26 -3.38
CA ASP A 97 -23.30 5.99 -3.52
C ASP A 97 -23.51 5.07 -4.73
N LYS A 98 -24.22 3.95 -4.54
CA LYS A 98 -24.60 3.08 -5.66
C LYS A 98 -25.63 3.79 -6.54
N VAL A 99 -25.37 3.83 -7.84
CA VAL A 99 -26.26 4.46 -8.83
C VAL A 99 -27.14 3.39 -9.48
N ALA A 100 -26.50 2.41 -10.11
CA ALA A 100 -27.17 1.30 -10.79
C ALA A 100 -26.24 0.08 -10.91
N GLU A 101 -26.81 -1.11 -11.10
CA GLU A 101 -26.08 -2.37 -11.23
C GLU A 101 -26.52 -3.14 -12.48
N ALA A 102 -25.57 -3.74 -13.21
CA ALA A 102 -25.87 -4.53 -14.40
C ALA A 102 -26.49 -5.89 -14.01
N LYS A 103 -27.62 -6.29 -14.62
CA LYS A 103 -28.29 -7.58 -14.30
C LYS A 103 -27.70 -8.77 -15.03
N LYS A 104 -27.15 -8.56 -16.22
CA LYS A 104 -26.55 -9.63 -17.05
C LYS A 104 -25.03 -9.50 -17.09
N SER A 105 -24.38 -10.56 -17.55
CA SER A 105 -22.94 -10.51 -17.82
C SER A 105 -22.57 -9.70 -19.06
N GLN A 106 -23.48 -9.43 -20.00
CA GLN A 106 -23.23 -8.60 -21.18
C GLN A 106 -24.52 -7.97 -21.68
N GLY A 107 -24.39 -6.92 -22.50
CA GLY A 107 -25.51 -6.28 -23.20
C GLY A 107 -26.34 -5.34 -22.33
N ASN A 108 -25.81 -4.94 -21.18
CA ASN A 108 -26.42 -3.93 -20.32
C ASN A 108 -26.04 -2.51 -20.81
N SER A 109 -26.83 -1.52 -20.40
CA SER A 109 -26.46 -0.12 -20.59
C SER A 109 -27.09 0.75 -19.50
N PHE A 110 -26.26 1.44 -18.72
CA PHE A 110 -26.73 2.45 -17.76
C PHE A 110 -27.25 3.70 -18.48
N GLU A 111 -26.65 4.06 -19.61
CA GLU A 111 -27.07 5.24 -20.39
C GLU A 111 -28.46 5.05 -21.00
N LYS A 112 -28.77 3.83 -21.49
CA LYS A 112 -30.07 3.49 -22.10
C LYS A 112 -31.03 2.75 -21.16
N GLU A 113 -30.60 2.47 -19.94
CA GLU A 113 -31.34 1.66 -18.95
C GLU A 113 -31.70 0.25 -19.42
N ILE A 114 -30.80 -0.38 -20.18
CA ILE A 114 -31.02 -1.74 -20.69
C ILE A 114 -30.50 -2.73 -19.65
N THR A 115 -31.41 -3.54 -19.10
CA THR A 115 -31.11 -4.63 -18.15
C THR A 115 -30.28 -4.19 -16.93
N VAL A 116 -30.57 -3.02 -16.39
CA VAL A 116 -29.95 -2.48 -15.17
C VAL A 116 -30.92 -2.51 -13.99
N ASP A 117 -30.39 -2.60 -12.78
CA ASP A 117 -31.11 -2.34 -11.53
C ASP A 117 -30.75 -0.95 -11.03
N VAL A 118 -31.74 -0.08 -10.81
CA VAL A 118 -31.51 1.33 -10.48
C VAL A 118 -31.66 1.53 -8.98
N HIS A 119 -30.57 1.90 -8.31
CA HIS A 119 -30.56 2.19 -6.87
C HIS A 119 -30.88 3.66 -6.57
N SER A 120 -30.42 4.58 -7.43
CA SER A 120 -30.66 6.01 -7.26
C SER A 120 -31.02 6.67 -8.59
N ARG A 121 -32.31 7.01 -8.74
CA ARG A 121 -32.82 7.61 -9.98
C ARG A 121 -32.17 8.96 -10.28
N LYS A 122 -32.09 9.83 -9.25
CA LYS A 122 -31.48 11.16 -9.35
C LYS A 122 -30.04 11.10 -9.88
N LEU A 123 -29.22 10.18 -9.36
CA LEU A 123 -27.82 10.06 -9.78
C LEU A 123 -27.68 9.43 -11.16
N LEU A 124 -28.60 8.53 -11.53
CA LEU A 124 -28.63 7.96 -12.87
C LEU A 124 -29.00 9.01 -13.92
N ASP A 125 -30.01 9.86 -13.63
CA ASP A 125 -30.41 10.94 -14.51
C ASP A 125 -29.26 11.97 -14.69
N GLU A 126 -28.51 12.28 -13.61
CA GLU A 126 -27.28 13.09 -13.67
C GLU A 126 -26.24 12.46 -14.60
N TYR A 127 -25.94 11.17 -14.41
CA TYR A 127 -25.02 10.43 -15.27
C TYR A 127 -25.43 10.47 -16.75
N GLN A 128 -26.70 10.16 -17.05
CA GLN A 128 -27.23 10.18 -18.41
C GLN A 128 -27.19 11.58 -19.02
N TYR A 129 -27.48 12.62 -18.23
CA TYR A 129 -27.34 14.00 -18.66
C TYR A 129 -25.91 14.33 -19.08
N LEU A 130 -24.92 13.96 -18.26
CA LEU A 130 -23.50 14.16 -18.59
C LEU A 130 -23.11 13.44 -19.88
N ARG A 131 -23.62 12.23 -20.11
CA ARG A 131 -23.40 11.48 -21.36
C ARG A 131 -23.98 12.20 -22.58
N ARG A 132 -25.18 12.77 -22.48
CA ARG A 132 -25.79 13.59 -23.53
C ARG A 132 -24.99 14.88 -23.76
N LEU A 133 -24.58 15.55 -22.68
CA LEU A 133 -23.80 16.79 -22.73
C LEU A 133 -22.46 16.59 -23.44
N LYS A 134 -21.79 15.44 -23.22
CA LYS A 134 -20.57 15.08 -23.94
C LYS A 134 -20.78 15.03 -25.46
N ARG A 135 -21.86 14.39 -25.92
CA ARG A 135 -22.19 14.31 -27.35
C ARG A 135 -22.43 15.70 -27.93
N GLN A 136 -23.15 16.56 -27.22
CA GLN A 136 -23.37 17.96 -27.62
C GLN A 136 -22.05 18.73 -27.75
N PHE A 137 -21.13 18.60 -26.79
CA PHE A 137 -19.82 19.22 -26.89
C PHE A 137 -19.01 18.71 -28.08
N ASP A 138 -19.08 17.41 -28.38
CA ASP A 138 -18.38 16.83 -29.54
C ASP A 138 -18.98 17.32 -30.87
N GLU A 139 -20.30 17.50 -30.94
CA GLU A 139 -20.99 18.11 -32.08
C GLU A 139 -20.61 19.59 -32.26
N ILE A 140 -20.64 20.40 -31.21
CA ILE A 140 -20.20 21.81 -31.24
C ILE A 140 -18.74 21.91 -31.70
N LYS A 141 -17.88 21.03 -31.18
CA LYS A 141 -16.47 21.00 -31.59
C LYS A 141 -16.32 20.72 -33.08
N LYS A 142 -17.10 19.77 -33.61
CA LYS A 142 -17.05 19.36 -35.01
C LYS A 142 -17.67 20.39 -35.96
N ASN A 143 -18.84 20.93 -35.60
CA ASN A 143 -19.69 21.72 -36.49
C ASN A 143 -19.47 23.23 -36.36
N GLU A 144 -18.94 23.72 -35.24
CA GLU A 144 -18.74 25.16 -35.00
C GLU A 144 -17.26 25.50 -34.81
N ILE A 145 -16.62 24.89 -33.80
CA ILE A 145 -15.25 25.27 -33.40
C ILE A 145 -14.23 24.95 -34.50
N ASN A 146 -14.27 23.74 -35.06
CA ASN A 146 -13.33 23.33 -36.11
C ASN A 146 -13.48 24.16 -37.40
N PRO A 147 -14.69 24.43 -37.92
CA PRO A 147 -14.89 25.34 -39.04
C PRO A 147 -14.41 26.76 -38.76
N GLN A 148 -14.75 27.36 -37.61
CA GLN A 148 -14.28 28.71 -37.24
C GLN A 148 -12.75 28.78 -37.17
N LYS A 149 -12.09 27.75 -36.62
CA LYS A 149 -10.62 27.66 -36.62
C LYS A 149 -10.04 27.62 -38.04
N LYS A 150 -10.69 26.89 -38.95
CA LYS A 150 -10.27 26.81 -40.35
C LYS A 150 -10.41 28.16 -41.04
N GLU A 151 -11.53 28.87 -40.84
CA GLU A 151 -11.71 30.22 -41.38
C GLU A 151 -10.67 31.21 -40.86
N LEU A 152 -10.35 31.16 -39.56
CA LEU A 152 -9.30 31.97 -38.97
C LEU A 152 -7.92 31.64 -39.55
N ASP A 153 -7.62 30.36 -39.77
CA ASP A 153 -6.37 29.92 -40.40
C ASP A 153 -6.26 30.38 -41.86
N ASP A 154 -7.36 30.37 -42.61
CA ASP A 154 -7.38 30.81 -44.00
C ASP A 154 -7.27 32.34 -44.11
N LYS A 155 -7.96 33.10 -43.23
CA LYS A 155 -7.77 34.56 -43.08
C LYS A 155 -6.32 34.90 -42.72
N LYS A 156 -5.72 34.15 -41.80
CA LYS A 156 -4.31 34.32 -41.42
C LYS A 156 -3.36 34.10 -42.59
N LYS A 157 -3.60 33.07 -43.42
CA LYS A 157 -2.81 32.82 -44.63
C LYS A 157 -2.94 33.95 -45.65
N ALA A 158 -4.15 34.47 -45.85
CA ALA A 158 -4.40 35.60 -46.75
C ALA A 158 -3.63 36.86 -46.29
N LEU A 159 -3.77 37.23 -45.02
CA LEU A 159 -3.06 38.40 -44.45
C LEU A 159 -1.53 38.23 -44.49
N LYS A 160 -1.01 37.01 -44.33
CA LYS A 160 0.43 36.74 -44.48
C LYS A 160 0.93 36.94 -45.92
N LYS A 161 0.13 36.57 -46.92
CA LYS A 161 0.44 36.82 -48.34
C LYS A 161 0.37 38.31 -48.68
N GLU A 162 -0.57 39.02 -48.07
CA GLU A 162 -0.69 40.48 -48.24
C GLU A 162 0.46 41.22 -47.55
N LEU A 163 0.89 40.76 -46.38
CA LEU A 163 2.02 41.32 -45.62
C LEU A 163 3.35 41.31 -46.41
N THR A 164 3.58 40.31 -47.27
CA THR A 164 4.79 40.23 -48.11
C THR A 164 4.89 41.32 -49.18
N SER A 165 3.79 42.01 -49.49
CA SER A 165 3.72 43.06 -50.50
C SER A 165 4.09 44.46 -49.96
N TYR A 166 4.28 44.61 -48.66
CA TYR A 166 4.57 45.89 -48.00
C TYR A 166 5.98 45.94 -47.41
N GLU A 167 6.62 47.11 -47.46
CA GLU A 167 7.94 47.32 -46.86
C GLU A 167 7.90 47.22 -45.33
N LYS A 168 8.96 46.61 -44.77
CA LYS A 168 9.14 46.45 -43.32
C LYS A 168 9.26 47.83 -42.66
N GLY A 169 8.27 48.18 -41.84
CA GLY A 169 8.24 49.44 -41.09
C GLY A 169 7.18 50.44 -41.56
N SER A 170 6.49 50.16 -42.68
CA SER A 170 5.31 50.94 -43.06
C SER A 170 4.17 50.77 -42.04
N SER A 171 3.30 51.78 -41.93
CA SER A 171 2.09 51.72 -41.09
C SER A 171 1.21 50.52 -41.43
N GLU A 172 1.19 50.13 -42.70
CA GLU A 172 0.32 49.08 -43.23
C GLU A 172 0.88 47.69 -42.88
N PHE A 173 2.20 47.56 -42.92
CA PHE A 173 2.90 46.37 -42.42
C PHE A 173 2.65 46.15 -40.92
N ALA A 174 2.72 47.21 -40.11
CA ALA A 174 2.45 47.13 -38.68
C ALA A 174 1.00 46.69 -38.39
N ARG A 175 0.03 47.29 -39.10
CA ARG A 175 -1.40 46.96 -38.99
C ARG A 175 -1.71 45.50 -39.32
N LEU A 176 -1.19 44.99 -40.45
CA LEU A 176 -1.40 43.59 -40.86
C LEU A 176 -0.76 42.61 -39.87
N LYS A 177 0.41 42.95 -39.33
CA LYS A 177 1.08 42.13 -38.30
C LYS A 177 0.23 42.05 -37.02
N ASP A 178 -0.39 43.14 -36.60
CA ASP A 178 -1.25 43.13 -35.41
C ASP A 178 -2.57 42.39 -35.66
N GLN A 179 -3.16 42.47 -36.86
CA GLN A 179 -4.30 41.63 -37.24
C GLN A 179 -3.97 40.13 -37.22
N ILE A 180 -2.79 39.73 -37.67
CA ILE A 180 -2.34 38.32 -37.61
C ILE A 180 -2.21 37.86 -36.16
N LYS A 181 -1.64 38.70 -35.27
CA LYS A 181 -1.57 38.40 -33.82
C LYS A 181 -2.96 38.28 -33.21
N GLU A 182 -3.88 39.16 -33.60
CA GLU A 182 -5.25 39.14 -33.11
C GLU A 182 -5.97 37.85 -33.50
N ILE A 183 -5.80 37.38 -34.74
CA ILE A 183 -6.32 36.08 -35.18
C ILE A 183 -5.75 34.92 -34.32
N ASP A 184 -4.45 34.95 -34.02
CA ASP A 184 -3.83 33.94 -33.14
C ASP A 184 -4.38 33.99 -31.72
N ARG A 185 -4.67 35.20 -31.21
CA ARG A 185 -5.31 35.40 -29.90
C ARG A 185 -6.72 34.81 -29.90
N LEU A 186 -7.55 35.18 -30.88
CA LEU A 186 -8.92 34.69 -31.03
C LEU A 186 -8.98 33.16 -31.18
N LYS A 187 -8.05 32.56 -31.93
CA LYS A 187 -7.98 31.11 -32.08
C LYS A 187 -7.70 30.40 -30.75
N LYS A 188 -6.75 30.93 -29.97
CA LYS A 188 -6.42 30.40 -28.63
C LYS A 188 -7.59 30.58 -27.67
N GLU A 189 -8.23 31.74 -27.68
CA GLU A 189 -9.37 32.04 -26.83
C GLU A 189 -10.55 31.11 -27.12
N LEU A 190 -10.90 30.92 -28.40
CA LEU A 190 -11.94 29.98 -28.83
C LEU A 190 -11.67 28.55 -28.33
N GLU A 191 -10.44 28.08 -28.45
CA GLU A 191 -10.05 26.76 -27.99
C GLU A 191 -10.08 26.62 -26.47
N ASN A 192 -9.56 27.61 -25.76
CA ASN A 192 -9.53 27.62 -24.29
C ASN A 192 -10.93 27.71 -23.70
N ASN A 193 -11.80 28.56 -24.27
CA ASN A 193 -13.19 28.69 -23.82
C ASN A 193 -13.94 27.37 -23.97
N HIS A 194 -13.82 26.71 -25.13
CA HIS A 194 -14.44 25.40 -25.33
C HIS A 194 -13.87 24.34 -24.37
N LYS A 195 -12.53 24.26 -24.22
CA LYS A 195 -11.89 23.32 -23.28
C LYS A 195 -12.33 23.56 -21.83
N ASN A 196 -12.39 24.81 -21.39
CA ASN A 196 -12.80 25.17 -20.03
C ASN A 196 -14.25 24.78 -19.77
N ARG A 197 -15.14 25.02 -20.73
CA ARG A 197 -16.55 24.60 -20.62
C ARG A 197 -16.68 23.08 -20.55
N VAL A 198 -16.00 22.34 -21.43
CA VAL A 198 -15.99 20.87 -21.38
C VAL A 198 -15.47 20.38 -20.03
N LYS A 199 -14.39 20.98 -19.52
CA LYS A 199 -13.80 20.61 -18.22
C LYS A 199 -14.77 20.84 -17.06
N MET A 200 -15.36 22.03 -16.97
CA MET A 200 -16.21 22.44 -15.86
C MET A 200 -17.59 21.77 -15.88
N GLU A 201 -18.21 21.70 -17.06
CA GLU A 201 -19.59 21.23 -17.21
C GLU A 201 -19.66 19.69 -17.38
N TYR A 202 -18.60 19.04 -17.88
CA TYR A 202 -18.58 17.60 -18.12
C TYR A 202 -17.45 16.86 -17.39
N GLU A 203 -16.18 17.15 -17.63
CA GLU A 203 -15.08 16.30 -17.15
C GLU A 203 -15.04 16.18 -15.62
N ILE A 204 -15.19 17.32 -14.92
CA ILE A 204 -15.21 17.33 -13.45
C ILE A 204 -16.44 16.57 -12.92
N PRO A 205 -17.70 16.92 -13.27
CA PRO A 205 -18.87 16.15 -12.80
C PRO A 205 -18.81 14.66 -13.17
N TYR A 206 -18.36 14.33 -14.38
CA TYR A 206 -18.27 12.95 -14.85
C TYR A 206 -17.21 12.14 -14.10
N SER A 207 -16.14 12.77 -13.62
CA SER A 207 -15.08 12.11 -12.84
C SER A 207 -15.57 11.51 -11.52
N TYR A 208 -16.70 11.98 -10.99
CA TYR A 208 -17.33 11.41 -9.80
C TYR A 208 -17.95 10.04 -10.09
N PHE A 209 -18.21 9.69 -11.34
CA PHE A 209 -18.80 8.40 -11.70
C PHE A 209 -17.70 7.38 -12.02
N LYS A 210 -17.83 6.18 -11.45
CA LYS A 210 -16.93 5.05 -11.69
C LYS A 210 -17.71 3.74 -11.81
N SER A 211 -17.09 2.77 -12.49
CA SER A 211 -17.55 1.38 -12.49
C SER A 211 -16.77 0.60 -11.44
N VAL A 212 -17.48 -0.14 -10.60
CA VAL A 212 -16.91 -1.00 -9.58
C VAL A 212 -17.33 -2.44 -9.84
N THR A 213 -16.38 -3.36 -9.79
CA THR A 213 -16.64 -4.79 -9.67
C THR A 213 -16.29 -5.26 -8.28
N THR A 214 -17.00 -6.28 -7.80
CA THR A 214 -16.74 -6.87 -6.50
C THR A 214 -16.22 -8.29 -6.65
N SER A 215 -15.26 -8.66 -5.80
CA SER A 215 -14.80 -10.04 -5.69
C SER A 215 -14.71 -10.46 -4.23
N LEU A 216 -14.87 -11.77 -3.99
CA LEU A 216 -14.65 -12.36 -2.68
C LEU A 216 -13.16 -12.59 -2.48
N LYS A 217 -12.60 -12.02 -1.41
CA LYS A 217 -11.20 -12.20 -1.01
C LYS A 217 -11.11 -12.55 0.48
N TYR A 218 -9.93 -12.93 0.93
CA TYR A 218 -9.70 -13.34 2.31
C TYR A 218 -8.56 -12.57 2.99
N TYR A 219 -8.72 -12.33 4.29
CA TYR A 219 -7.64 -11.92 5.20
C TYR A 219 -7.26 -13.09 6.09
N GLU A 220 -5.97 -13.33 6.23
CA GLU A 220 -5.44 -14.21 7.26
C GLU A 220 -5.24 -13.45 8.58
N LEU A 221 -5.76 -14.04 9.65
CA LEU A 221 -5.68 -13.52 11.02
C LEU A 221 -5.15 -14.60 11.94
N LEU A 222 -4.07 -14.29 12.65
CA LEU A 222 -3.59 -15.10 13.77
C LEU A 222 -4.42 -14.74 15.02
N THR A 223 -4.63 -15.71 15.91
CA THR A 223 -5.33 -15.46 17.19
C THR A 223 -4.55 -15.96 18.40
N ASN A 224 -4.81 -15.31 19.54
CA ASN A 224 -4.19 -15.60 20.84
C ASN A 224 -2.67 -15.73 20.71
N ILE A 225 -2.05 -14.62 20.30
CA ILE A 225 -0.64 -14.56 20.00
C ILE A 225 0.10 -14.19 21.27
N GLU A 226 1.16 -14.93 21.58
CA GLU A 226 2.15 -14.58 22.59
C GLU A 226 3.50 -14.42 21.91
N LEU A 227 4.18 -13.31 22.16
CA LEU A 227 5.50 -13.02 21.59
C LEU A 227 6.50 -12.74 22.70
N LEU A 228 7.70 -13.26 22.50
CA LEU A 228 8.89 -12.94 23.27
C LEU A 228 9.92 -12.32 22.32
N ILE A 229 10.22 -11.05 22.57
CA ILE A 229 11.08 -10.24 21.72
C ILE A 229 12.30 -9.82 22.55
N HIS A 230 13.49 -10.02 21.99
CA HIS A 230 14.72 -9.49 22.55
C HIS A 230 15.27 -8.41 21.64
N ILE A 231 15.68 -7.28 22.23
CA ILE A 231 16.26 -6.15 21.49
C ILE A 231 17.67 -5.92 22.01
N ARG A 232 18.60 -5.78 21.06
CA ARG A 232 19.97 -5.35 21.29
C ARG A 232 20.23 -4.04 20.57
N CYS A 233 20.86 -3.09 21.26
CA CYS A 233 21.35 -1.85 20.67
C CYS A 233 22.84 -1.71 21.03
N GLU A 234 23.65 -1.17 20.10
CA GLU A 234 25.04 -0.80 20.41
C GLU A 234 25.11 0.33 21.44
N ASP A 235 24.17 1.27 21.35
CA ASP A 235 24.03 2.38 22.29
C ASP A 235 23.07 2.00 23.43
N LEU A 236 23.61 1.94 24.65
CA LEU A 236 22.86 1.59 25.86
C LEU A 236 21.84 2.66 26.25
N ASP A 237 22.06 3.93 25.90
CA ASP A 237 21.09 5.00 26.18
C ASP A 237 19.83 4.80 25.33
N ILE A 238 19.98 4.31 24.10
CA ILE A 238 18.83 3.94 23.24
C ILE A 238 18.06 2.77 23.86
N LEU A 239 18.76 1.75 24.36
CA LEU A 239 18.13 0.60 24.99
C LEU A 239 17.30 1.02 26.22
N GLU A 240 17.84 1.92 27.04
CA GLU A 240 17.16 2.48 28.21
C GLU A 240 15.93 3.33 27.82
N ILE A 241 16.03 4.13 26.76
CA ILE A 241 14.86 4.87 26.24
C ILE A 241 13.76 3.90 25.80
N ILE A 242 14.12 2.83 25.09
CA ILE A 242 13.15 1.82 24.63
C ILE A 242 12.49 1.16 25.84
N TYR A 243 13.26 0.73 26.84
CA TYR A 243 12.74 0.13 28.06
C TYR A 243 11.70 1.03 28.74
N ASN A 244 12.00 2.32 28.91
CA ASN A 244 11.11 3.30 29.54
C ASN A 244 9.85 3.63 28.72
N LYS A 245 9.79 3.25 27.45
CA LYS A 245 8.68 3.57 26.53
C LYS A 245 7.97 2.35 25.96
N VAL A 246 8.44 1.13 26.23
CA VAL A 246 7.90 -0.11 25.66
C VAL A 246 6.41 -0.31 25.95
N TYR A 247 5.94 0.09 27.12
CA TYR A 247 4.51 0.01 27.49
C TYR A 247 3.61 0.98 26.71
N ASN A 248 4.19 1.88 25.91
CA ASN A 248 3.44 2.76 25.00
C ASN A 248 3.19 2.13 23.62
N ILE A 249 3.72 0.92 23.34
CA ILE A 249 3.42 0.18 22.11
C ILE A 249 1.92 -0.11 22.08
N ARG A 250 1.21 0.50 21.12
CA ARG A 250 -0.26 0.39 21.02
C ARG A 250 -0.72 -0.79 20.19
N SER A 251 -0.01 -1.07 19.11
CA SER A 251 -0.39 -2.06 18.10
C SER A 251 0.84 -2.62 17.42
N LEU A 252 0.77 -3.86 16.97
CA LEU A 252 1.80 -4.51 16.16
C LEU A 252 1.12 -5.19 14.97
N GLY A 253 1.56 -4.83 13.76
CA GLY A 253 0.85 -5.17 12.52
C GLY A 253 -0.08 -4.04 12.09
N ARG A 254 -1.40 -4.28 12.12
CA ARG A 254 -2.39 -3.25 11.74
C ARG A 254 -2.69 -2.33 12.92
N SER A 255 -3.11 -1.09 12.63
CA SER A 255 -3.44 -0.10 13.67
C SER A 255 -4.57 -0.53 14.62
N GLU A 256 -5.42 -1.45 14.18
CA GLU A 256 -6.52 -2.02 14.98
C GLU A 256 -6.12 -3.27 15.79
N ASP A 257 -4.92 -3.83 15.56
CA ASP A 257 -4.43 -5.03 16.23
C ASP A 257 -3.65 -4.63 17.49
N PHE A 258 -4.38 -4.42 18.60
CA PHE A 258 -3.81 -3.94 19.86
C PHE A 258 -2.83 -4.92 20.51
N VAL A 259 -1.87 -4.37 21.25
CA VAL A 259 -0.84 -5.09 22.00
C VAL A 259 -1.01 -4.88 23.49
N GLU A 260 -0.85 -5.95 24.27
CA GLU A 260 -0.66 -5.91 25.72
C GLU A 260 0.78 -6.33 26.04
N VAL A 261 1.59 -5.40 26.56
CA VAL A 261 2.94 -5.72 27.06
C VAL A 261 2.81 -6.27 28.47
N THR A 262 3.11 -7.56 28.66
CA THR A 262 2.94 -8.25 29.95
C THR A 262 4.20 -8.22 30.79
N ASN A 263 5.38 -8.15 30.18
CA ASN A 263 6.66 -8.03 30.88
C ASN A 263 7.68 -7.29 30.01
N ALA A 264 8.53 -6.47 30.63
CA ALA A 264 9.71 -5.91 29.99
C ALA A 264 10.84 -5.79 31.01
N GLU A 265 12.06 -6.19 30.63
CA GLU A 265 13.21 -6.20 31.54
C GLU A 265 14.53 -6.12 30.76
N ILE A 266 15.46 -5.28 31.23
CA ILE A 266 16.84 -5.29 30.74
C ILE A 266 17.56 -6.43 31.44
N ILE A 267 18.09 -7.37 30.64
CA ILE A 267 18.69 -8.62 31.10
C ILE A 267 20.11 -8.79 30.59
N GLU A 268 20.84 -9.71 31.22
CA GLU A 268 22.14 -10.18 30.75
C GLU A 268 22.00 -11.61 30.21
N LEU A 269 22.19 -11.73 28.89
CA LEU A 269 22.12 -12.99 28.16
C LEU A 269 23.39 -13.82 28.36
N LYS A 270 23.21 -15.13 28.50
CA LYS A 270 24.29 -16.12 28.63
C LYS A 270 24.78 -16.54 27.25
N GLU A 271 26.10 -16.55 27.05
CA GLU A 271 26.75 -16.96 25.79
C GLU A 271 27.11 -18.45 25.78
N SER A 272 27.41 -19.02 26.95
CA SER A 272 27.78 -20.42 27.08
C SER A 272 26.55 -21.32 27.17
N ILE A 273 26.40 -22.20 26.18
CA ILE A 273 25.46 -23.32 26.19
C ILE A 273 26.20 -24.52 26.79
N THR A 274 25.75 -24.98 27.95
CA THR A 274 26.39 -26.08 28.72
C THR A 274 25.62 -27.39 28.67
N GLU A 275 24.38 -27.34 28.19
CA GLU A 275 23.47 -28.46 28.04
C GLU A 275 22.59 -28.20 26.83
N GLU A 276 22.02 -29.26 26.25
CA GLU A 276 21.06 -29.12 25.16
C GLU A 276 19.83 -28.32 25.62
N ILE A 277 19.48 -27.29 24.86
CA ILE A 277 18.31 -26.45 25.12
C ILE A 277 17.34 -26.67 23.98
N GLU A 278 16.14 -27.14 24.31
CA GLU A 278 15.02 -27.25 23.38
C GLU A 278 14.19 -25.96 23.36
N SER A 279 13.76 -25.55 22.16
CA SER A 279 12.96 -24.35 21.96
C SER A 279 11.61 -24.44 22.66
N SER A 280 11.27 -23.43 23.46
CA SER A 280 9.93 -23.28 24.04
C SER A 280 8.92 -22.64 23.08
N TYR A 281 9.39 -21.88 22.10
CA TYR A 281 8.56 -21.17 21.12
C TYR A 281 9.03 -21.44 19.70
N SER A 282 8.17 -21.12 18.74
CA SER A 282 8.61 -20.97 17.36
C SER A 282 9.40 -19.67 17.21
N ALA A 283 10.36 -19.61 16.29
CA ALA A 283 11.23 -18.44 16.14
C ALA A 283 11.61 -18.19 14.69
N TYR A 284 12.06 -16.95 14.43
CA TYR A 284 12.90 -16.67 13.28
C TYR A 284 14.36 -16.90 13.65
N ILE A 285 14.98 -17.90 13.02
CA ILE A 285 16.39 -18.23 13.19
C ILE A 285 17.14 -17.85 11.91
N ASP A 286 18.30 -17.20 12.04
CA ASP A 286 19.18 -16.95 10.91
C ASP A 286 19.46 -18.26 10.15
N TRP A 287 19.25 -18.24 8.84
CA TRP A 287 19.47 -19.43 8.01
C TRP A 287 20.91 -19.95 8.12
N ALA A 288 21.90 -19.09 8.35
CA ALA A 288 23.30 -19.50 8.49
C ALA A 288 23.52 -20.47 9.66
N LEU A 289 22.82 -20.27 10.78
CA LEU A 289 22.94 -21.13 11.97
C LEU A 289 22.30 -22.52 11.78
N ILE A 290 21.36 -22.63 10.85
CA ILE A 290 20.77 -23.92 10.47
C ILE A 290 21.72 -24.64 9.49
N ASP A 291 22.32 -23.89 8.56
CA ASP A 291 23.21 -24.43 7.53
C ASP A 291 24.55 -24.95 8.10
N ASP A 292 25.09 -24.27 9.12
CA ASP A 292 26.33 -24.69 9.79
C ASP A 292 26.12 -25.72 10.91
N GLY A 293 24.86 -26.06 11.22
CA GLY A 293 24.49 -27.05 12.24
C GLY A 293 24.47 -26.53 13.68
N SER A 294 24.70 -25.23 13.91
CA SER A 294 24.65 -24.62 15.26
C SER A 294 23.25 -24.67 15.90
N VAL A 295 22.22 -24.71 15.06
CA VAL A 295 20.82 -24.88 15.48
C VAL A 295 20.28 -26.14 14.82
N CYS A 296 19.99 -27.13 15.64
CA CYS A 296 19.44 -28.41 15.23
C CYS A 296 17.91 -28.29 15.06
N VAL A 297 17.39 -28.71 13.92
CA VAL A 297 15.94 -28.83 13.67
C VAL A 297 15.58 -30.31 13.54
N SER A 298 14.45 -30.73 14.12
CA SER A 298 14.13 -32.16 14.19
C SER A 298 14.06 -32.85 12.82
N GLU A 299 14.86 -33.91 12.63
CA GLU A 299 14.88 -34.70 11.41
C GLU A 299 13.72 -35.71 11.39
N LYS A 300 12.94 -35.76 10.31
CA LYS A 300 12.27 -37.00 9.89
C LYS A 300 13.11 -37.63 8.80
N GLN A 301 13.18 -38.97 8.81
CA GLN A 301 13.81 -39.78 7.76
C GLN A 301 13.59 -39.15 6.38
N ASP A 302 14.70 -38.71 5.76
CA ASP A 302 14.83 -38.11 4.42
C ASP A 302 14.48 -36.62 4.22
N ILE A 303 14.26 -35.80 5.27
CA ILE A 303 14.09 -34.32 5.12
C ILE A 303 15.06 -33.57 6.02
N THR A 304 16.02 -32.86 5.40
CA THR A 304 17.19 -32.22 6.05
C THR A 304 16.92 -30.87 6.74
N ALA A 305 15.66 -30.42 6.90
CA ALA A 305 15.32 -29.28 7.76
C ALA A 305 13.81 -29.19 7.99
N GLN A 306 13.38 -29.02 9.26
CA GLN A 306 12.02 -28.56 9.57
C GLN A 306 11.99 -27.02 9.65
N GLY A 307 11.12 -26.40 8.84
CA GLY A 307 10.86 -24.97 8.88
C GLY A 307 10.45 -24.38 7.55
N THR A 308 10.05 -23.11 7.55
CA THR A 308 9.77 -22.34 6.33
C THR A 308 10.77 -21.20 6.20
N THR A 309 11.54 -21.19 5.10
CA THR A 309 12.48 -20.11 4.80
C THR A 309 11.74 -18.86 4.33
N TYR A 310 12.07 -17.72 4.95
CA TYR A 310 11.54 -16.42 4.60
C TYR A 310 12.66 -15.40 4.36
N TYR A 311 12.38 -14.41 3.51
CA TYR A 311 13.15 -13.17 3.42
C TYR A 311 12.35 -12.08 4.14
N ILE A 312 12.66 -11.85 5.42
CA ILE A 312 11.90 -10.94 6.28
C ILE A 312 12.50 -9.53 6.20
N ASN A 313 11.64 -8.54 5.98
CA ASN A 313 12.02 -7.12 5.95
C ASN A 313 12.52 -6.64 7.33
N LYS A 314 13.78 -6.16 7.41
CA LYS A 314 14.38 -5.59 8.63
C LYS A 314 14.25 -4.07 8.70
N ASN A 315 14.91 -3.35 7.83
CA ASN A 315 14.81 -1.89 7.70
C ASN A 315 14.71 -1.52 6.22
N TYR A 316 14.57 -0.22 5.92
CA TYR A 316 14.44 0.24 4.54
C TYR A 316 15.00 1.63 4.35
N GLU A 317 15.38 1.91 3.11
CA GLU A 317 15.67 3.26 2.62
C GLU A 317 14.57 3.72 1.69
N ILE A 318 14.39 5.04 1.57
CA ILE A 318 13.44 5.63 0.62
C ILE A 318 14.22 6.12 -0.59
N ILE A 319 14.06 5.44 -1.72
CA ILE A 319 14.67 5.78 -3.01
C ILE A 319 13.51 5.98 -3.99
N ASP A 320 13.46 7.13 -4.68
CA ASP A 320 12.40 7.47 -5.64
C ASP A 320 10.96 7.30 -5.12
N ASN A 321 10.71 7.73 -3.87
CA ASN A 321 9.45 7.55 -3.14
C ASN A 321 9.02 6.08 -2.92
N GLN A 322 9.94 5.12 -3.08
CA GLN A 322 9.73 3.71 -2.81
C GLN A 322 10.57 3.25 -1.64
N ARG A 323 10.03 2.33 -0.84
CA ARG A 323 10.78 1.69 0.24
C ARG A 323 11.56 0.51 -0.32
N ILE A 324 12.87 0.58 -0.25
CA ILE A 324 13.77 -0.52 -0.59
C ILE A 324 14.20 -1.18 0.72
N PHE A 325 13.70 -2.38 0.97
CA PHE A 325 13.93 -3.10 2.22
C PHE A 325 15.24 -3.90 2.20
N ASP A 326 16.02 -3.82 3.29
CA ASP A 326 16.99 -4.85 3.63
C ASP A 326 16.24 -6.07 4.14
N LYS A 327 16.46 -7.23 3.50
CA LYS A 327 15.77 -8.47 3.83
C LYS A 327 16.75 -9.45 4.46
N LYS A 328 16.33 -10.09 5.54
CA LYS A 328 17.09 -11.11 6.24
C LYS A 328 16.54 -12.50 5.93
N LYS A 329 17.43 -13.41 5.53
CA LYS A 329 17.08 -14.81 5.21
C LYS A 329 17.02 -15.58 6.53
N VAL A 330 15.81 -15.98 6.92
CA VAL A 330 15.56 -16.68 8.19
C VAL A 330 14.74 -17.94 7.95
N VAL A 331 14.84 -18.90 8.85
CA VAL A 331 13.98 -20.06 8.93
C VAL A 331 12.99 -19.84 10.07
N TYR A 332 11.69 -19.88 9.76
CA TYR A 332 10.65 -20.03 10.77
C TYR A 332 10.55 -21.50 11.15
N THR A 333 10.86 -21.84 12.40
CA THR A 333 10.85 -23.21 12.88
C THR A 333 10.39 -23.32 14.34
N SER A 334 10.00 -24.53 14.72
CA SER A 334 9.54 -24.95 16.05
C SER A 334 10.21 -26.27 16.40
N GLN A 335 10.33 -26.61 17.69
CA GLN A 335 11.00 -27.84 18.13
C GLN A 335 12.43 -27.92 17.59
N TYR A 336 13.15 -26.82 17.71
CA TYR A 336 14.57 -26.73 17.40
C TYR A 336 15.38 -26.78 18.71
N SER A 337 16.61 -27.23 18.65
CA SER A 337 17.51 -27.28 19.80
C SER A 337 18.88 -26.69 19.48
N VAL A 338 19.60 -26.36 20.54
CA VAL A 338 21.00 -25.93 20.48
C VAL A 338 21.76 -26.70 21.55
N ASP A 339 22.86 -27.32 21.15
CA ASP A 339 23.72 -28.17 21.99
C ASP A 339 25.12 -27.57 22.19
N GLU A 340 25.56 -26.71 21.27
CA GLU A 340 26.85 -26.02 21.33
C GLU A 340 26.71 -24.49 21.25
N SER A 341 27.74 -23.79 21.73
CA SER A 341 27.79 -22.33 21.67
C SER A 341 28.21 -21.88 20.27
N ALA A 342 27.45 -20.96 19.67
CA ALA A 342 27.73 -20.40 18.36
C ALA A 342 27.78 -18.87 18.39
N GLN A 343 28.40 -18.28 17.38
CA GLN A 343 28.41 -16.82 17.26
C GLN A 343 26.97 -16.31 17.12
N ASN A 344 26.64 -15.26 17.89
CA ASN A 344 25.34 -14.60 17.84
C ASN A 344 24.15 -15.50 18.24
N LEU A 345 24.43 -16.48 19.09
CA LEU A 345 23.48 -17.34 19.78
C LEU A 345 23.63 -17.12 21.29
N PHE A 346 22.51 -16.91 21.98
CA PHE A 346 22.50 -16.65 23.41
C PHE A 346 21.32 -17.36 24.08
N VAL A 347 21.35 -17.40 25.41
CA VAL A 347 20.27 -17.99 26.22
C VAL A 347 19.74 -16.97 27.21
N ASP A 348 18.41 -16.89 27.25
CA ASP A 348 17.67 -16.19 28.29
C ASP A 348 16.90 -17.19 29.17
N GLU A 349 16.89 -16.95 30.48
CA GLU A 349 16.14 -17.72 31.46
C GLU A 349 15.01 -16.86 32.04
N PHE A 350 13.77 -17.28 31.80
CA PHE A 350 12.59 -16.53 32.22
C PHE A 350 11.43 -17.47 32.53
N GLU A 351 10.72 -17.23 33.64
CA GLU A 351 9.58 -18.08 34.10
C GLU A 351 9.92 -19.58 34.15
N ASN A 352 11.12 -19.94 34.62
CA ASN A 352 11.65 -21.32 34.65
C ASN A 352 11.75 -22.01 33.26
N LYS A 353 11.79 -21.23 32.18
CA LYS A 353 12.04 -21.69 30.82
C LYS A 353 13.33 -21.09 30.29
N LYS A 354 13.95 -21.79 29.34
CA LYS A 354 15.10 -21.29 28.56
C LYS A 354 14.65 -20.90 27.17
N TYR A 355 15.11 -19.75 26.71
CA TYR A 355 14.80 -19.20 25.40
C TYR A 355 16.09 -19.00 24.61
N ILE A 356 16.11 -19.51 23.39
CA ILE A 356 17.25 -19.42 22.48
C ILE A 356 17.16 -18.08 21.75
N VAL A 357 18.12 -17.19 21.97
CA VAL A 357 18.10 -15.82 21.45
C VAL A 357 19.11 -15.73 20.31
N ASN A 358 18.59 -15.53 19.10
CA ASN A 358 19.38 -15.22 17.90
C ASN A 358 18.98 -13.84 17.36
N PHE A 359 19.94 -12.92 17.29
CA PHE A 359 19.72 -11.54 16.84
C PHE A 359 19.95 -11.42 15.33
N VAL A 360 18.96 -10.92 14.59
CA VAL A 360 19.03 -10.81 13.12
C VAL A 360 19.01 -9.36 12.65
#